data_AF-A0A3B9W4F9-F1
#
_entry.id   AF-A0A3B9W4F9-F1
#
_cell.length_a   1.000
_cell.length_b   1.000
_cell.length_c   1.000
_cell.angle_alpha   90.00
_cell.angle_beta   90.00
_cell.angle_gamma   90.00
#
_symmetry.space_group_name_H-M   'P 1'
#
loop_
_entity.id
_entity.type
_entity.pdbx_description
1 polymer ?
#
loop_
_entity_poly.entity_id
_entity_poly.type
_entity_poly.pdbx_seq_one_letter_code
_entity_poly.pdbx_strand_id
1 'polypeptide(L)'
;VAVLLAMVTFGTRVGFSASTLTKKIGQSLLPIVGVMLIVGAGGGFKQVLVDGGTGTAIAKIAVAASLSALVLGWIIAVLIRLATGSATVATVTAAGIIAPVATGLAPAQLALVVLAIGAGSLFFSHVNDA
;
A
#
# COMPACT_ATOMS: atom_id res chain seq x y z
N VAL A 1 15.60 8.52 10.94
CA VAL A 1 16.36 8.66 12.22
C VAL A 1 16.89 7.32 12.72
N ALA A 2 16.05 6.28 12.89
CA ALA A 2 16.49 4.96 13.37
C ALA A 2 17.66 4.34 12.58
N VAL A 3 17.61 4.40 11.23
CA VAL A 3 18.68 3.88 10.36
C VAL A 3 20.02 4.59 10.60
N LEU A 4 19.99 5.93 10.68
CA LEU A 4 21.19 6.73 10.94
C LEU A 4 21.79 6.42 12.31
N LEU A 5 20.95 6.26 13.34
CA LEU A 5 21.40 5.85 14.67
C LEU A 5 22.04 4.46 14.64
N ALA A 6 21.40 3.49 13.99
CA ALA A 6 21.93 2.13 13.87
C ALA A 6 23.27 2.09 13.12
N MET A 7 23.45 2.91 12.08
CA MET A 7 24.72 3.06 11.35
C MET A 7 25.86 3.54 12.26
N VAL A 8 25.56 4.45 13.18
CA VAL A 8 26.55 4.99 14.12
C VAL A 8 26.83 4.01 15.27
N THR A 9 25.79 3.47 15.91
CA THR A 9 25.95 2.63 17.11
C THR A 9 26.40 1.22 16.80
N PHE A 10 25.86 0.60 15.74
CA PHE A 10 26.14 -0.79 15.37
C PHE A 10 27.09 -0.93 14.16
N GLY A 11 27.36 0.16 13.45
CA GLY A 11 28.31 0.19 12.34
C GLY A 11 29.66 0.77 12.76
N THR A 12 29.76 2.10 12.73
CA THR A 12 31.05 2.80 12.89
C THR A 12 31.62 2.65 14.30
N ARG A 13 30.80 2.65 15.35
CA ARG A 13 31.28 2.43 16.74
C ARG A 13 31.71 1.00 17.05
N VAL A 14 31.32 0.02 16.24
CA VAL A 14 31.76 -1.39 16.36
C VAL A 14 32.99 -1.66 15.48
N GLY A 15 33.53 -0.63 14.82
CA GLY A 15 34.75 -0.72 14.00
C GLY A 15 34.53 -1.11 12.55
N PHE A 16 33.29 -1.09 12.04
CA PHE A 16 33.08 -1.28 10.60
C PHE A 16 33.57 -0.09 9.79
N SER A 17 34.33 -0.38 8.73
CA SER A 17 34.70 0.61 7.73
C SER A 17 33.47 1.12 6.98
N ALA A 18 33.54 2.35 6.45
CA ALA A 18 32.47 2.92 5.62
C ALA A 18 32.11 2.02 4.43
N SER A 19 33.12 1.39 3.81
CA SER A 19 32.93 0.42 2.72
C SER A 19 32.12 -0.80 3.16
N THR A 20 32.44 -1.37 4.33
CA THR A 20 31.72 -2.52 4.90
C THR A 20 30.27 -2.17 5.21
N LEU A 21 30.03 -0.98 5.75
CA LEU A 21 28.69 -0.49 6.08
C LEU A 21 27.84 -0.30 4.81
N THR A 22 28.38 0.36 3.78
CA THR A 22 27.71 0.55 2.49
C THR A 22 27.36 -0.79 1.84
N LYS A 23 28.28 -1.77 1.88
CA LYS A 23 28.03 -3.12 1.36
C LYS A 23 26.87 -3.82 2.08
N LYS A 24 26.83 -3.77 3.42
CA LYS A 24 25.76 -4.38 4.21
C LYS A 24 24.40 -3.71 3.98
N ILE A 25 24.38 -2.39 3.92
CA ILE A 25 23.15 -1.64 3.60
C ILE A 25 22.67 -2.00 2.19
N GLY A 26 23.56 -2.03 1.19
CA GLY A 26 23.22 -2.42 -0.17
C GLY A 26 22.64 -3.84 -0.27
N GLN A 27 23.25 -4.80 0.44
CA GLN A 27 22.73 -6.18 0.50
C GLN A 27 21.35 -6.28 1.16
N SER A 28 21.03 -5.36 2.08
CA SER A 28 19.74 -5.33 2.77
C SER A 28 18.60 -4.82 1.87
N LEU A 29 18.92 -4.19 0.74
CA LEU A 29 17.90 -3.71 -0.21
C LEU A 29 17.30 -4.87 -1.02
N LEU A 30 18.10 -5.88 -1.36
CA LEU A 30 17.69 -7.03 -2.18
C LEU A 30 16.39 -7.70 -1.67
N PRO A 31 16.27 -8.04 -0.37
CA PRO A 31 15.04 -8.65 0.16
C PRO A 31 13.79 -7.77 0.07
N ILE A 32 13.92 -6.43 0.00
CA ILE A 32 12.78 -5.50 0.00
C ILE A 32 12.44 -4.94 -1.39
N VAL A 33 13.22 -5.26 -2.43
CA VAL A 33 13.04 -4.74 -3.80
C VAL A 33 11.61 -4.97 -4.29
N GLY A 34 11.04 -6.17 -4.07
CA GLY A 34 9.67 -6.48 -4.51
C GLY A 34 8.64 -5.55 -3.90
N VAL A 35 8.71 -5.31 -2.59
CA VAL A 35 7.80 -4.39 -1.89
C VAL A 35 8.02 -2.95 -2.39
N MET A 36 9.27 -2.52 -2.57
CA MET A 36 9.57 -1.18 -3.10
C MET A 36 9.00 -0.98 -4.51
N LEU A 37 9.11 -1.97 -5.40
CA LEU A 37 8.56 -1.92 -6.75
C LEU A 37 7.04 -1.85 -6.74
N ILE A 38 6.37 -2.65 -5.90
CA ILE A 38 4.90 -2.62 -5.77
C ILE A 38 4.42 -1.26 -5.25
N VAL A 39 5.08 -0.71 -4.24
CA VAL A 39 4.73 0.61 -3.68
C VAL A 39 4.96 1.72 -4.72
N GLY A 40 6.09 1.68 -5.43
CA GLY A 40 6.39 2.63 -6.51
C GLY A 40 5.37 2.57 -7.65
N ALA A 41 5.04 1.36 -8.12
CA ALA A 41 4.02 1.14 -9.14
C ALA A 41 2.63 1.64 -8.68
N GLY A 42 2.25 1.36 -7.43
CA GLY A 42 1.01 1.86 -6.84
C GLY A 42 0.96 3.40 -6.76
N GLY A 43 2.09 4.03 -6.44
CA GLY A 43 2.23 5.49 -6.43
C GLY A 43 2.04 6.13 -7.82
N GLY A 44 2.67 5.54 -8.85
CA GLY A 44 2.50 5.98 -10.24
C GLY A 44 1.07 5.74 -10.76
N PHE A 45 0.51 4.55 -10.49
CA PHE A 45 -0.86 4.21 -10.85
C PHE A 45 -1.88 5.15 -10.22
N LYS A 46 -1.69 5.53 -8.95
CA LYS A 46 -2.52 6.55 -8.29
C LYS A 46 -2.54 7.86 -9.08
N GLN A 47 -1.39 8.36 -9.56
CA GLN A 47 -1.36 9.62 -10.30
C GLN A 47 -2.11 9.50 -11.63
N VAL A 48 -1.95 8.38 -12.36
CA VAL A 48 -2.73 8.13 -13.57
C VAL A 48 -4.24 8.13 -13.31
N LEU A 49 -4.69 7.57 -12.16
CA LEU A 49 -6.12 7.60 -11.79
C LEU A 49 -6.62 9.01 -11.42
N VAL A 50 -5.78 9.83 -10.80
CA VAL A 50 -6.08 11.22 -10.45
C VAL A 50 -6.17 12.06 -11.72
N ASP A 51 -5.14 11.99 -12.57
CA ASP A 51 -5.03 12.75 -13.81
C ASP A 51 -6.12 12.33 -14.81
N GLY A 52 -6.44 11.02 -14.87
CA GLY A 52 -7.49 10.46 -15.70
C GLY A 52 -8.91 10.68 -15.16
N GLY A 53 -9.09 11.37 -14.02
CA GLY A 53 -10.40 11.66 -13.43
C GLY A 53 -11.19 10.42 -12.98
N THR A 54 -10.53 9.25 -12.89
CA THR A 54 -11.17 7.98 -12.51
C THR A 54 -11.66 8.03 -11.07
N GLY A 55 -10.91 8.70 -10.18
CA GLY A 55 -11.35 8.95 -8.80
C GLY A 55 -12.70 9.68 -8.73
N THR A 56 -12.93 10.64 -9.62
CA THR A 56 -14.19 11.40 -9.71
C THR A 56 -15.33 10.54 -10.24
N ALA A 57 -15.06 9.65 -11.21
CA ALA A 57 -16.05 8.70 -11.72
C ALA A 57 -16.48 7.69 -10.65
N ILE A 58 -15.52 7.13 -9.91
CA ILE A 58 -15.78 6.18 -8.82
C ILE A 58 -16.54 6.87 -7.68
N ALA A 59 -16.18 8.11 -7.32
CA ALA A 59 -16.92 8.89 -6.33
C ALA A 59 -18.39 9.11 -6.75
N LYS A 60 -18.64 9.45 -8.03
CA LYS A 60 -20.01 9.62 -8.55
C LYS A 60 -20.82 8.32 -8.48
N ILE A 61 -20.22 7.18 -8.81
CA ILE A 61 -20.87 5.87 -8.71
C ILE A 61 -21.17 5.54 -7.25
N ALA A 62 -20.22 5.79 -6.34
CA ALA A 62 -20.40 5.54 -4.92
C ALA A 62 -21.56 6.38 -4.32
N VAL A 63 -21.65 7.67 -4.70
CA VAL A 63 -22.75 8.56 -4.31
C VAL A 63 -24.07 8.09 -4.91
N ALA A 64 -24.11 7.74 -6.21
CA ALA A 64 -25.31 7.22 -6.87
C ALA A 64 -25.82 5.90 -6.26
N ALA A 65 -24.90 5.05 -5.80
CA ALA A 65 -25.21 3.78 -5.14
C ALA A 65 -25.41 3.90 -3.63
N SER A 66 -25.29 5.09 -3.03
CA SER A 66 -25.30 5.31 -1.57
C SER A 66 -24.32 4.41 -0.80
N LEU A 67 -23.19 4.07 -1.42
CA LEU A 67 -22.18 3.20 -0.84
C LEU A 67 -21.25 3.99 0.09
N SER A 68 -21.07 3.51 1.32
CA SER A 68 -20.06 4.07 2.21
C SER A 68 -18.64 3.79 1.69
N ALA A 69 -17.70 4.70 1.96
CA ALA A 69 -16.30 4.53 1.60
C ALA A 69 -15.69 3.22 2.16
N LEU A 70 -16.21 2.74 3.29
CA LEU A 70 -15.85 1.46 3.91
C LEU A 70 -16.18 0.28 3.01
N VAL A 71 -17.43 0.19 2.57
CA VAL A 71 -17.92 -0.91 1.73
C VAL A 71 -17.27 -0.84 0.36
N LEU A 72 -17.12 0.37 -0.20
CA LEU A 72 -16.46 0.56 -1.48
C LEU A 72 -15.00 0.09 -1.43
N GLY A 73 -14.25 0.47 -0.40
CA GLY A 73 -12.85 0.04 -0.22
C GLY A 73 -12.72 -1.46 -0.04
N TRP A 74 -13.62 -2.08 0.72
CA TRP A 74 -13.65 -3.52 0.89
C TRP A 74 -13.95 -4.27 -0.42
N ILE A 75 -15.00 -3.87 -1.16
CA ILE A 75 -15.36 -4.51 -2.45
C ILE A 75 -14.20 -4.45 -3.44
N ILE A 76 -13.57 -3.27 -3.59
CA ILE A 76 -12.45 -3.10 -4.51
C ILE A 76 -11.29 -4.00 -4.08
N ALA A 77 -10.95 -4.05 -2.78
CA ALA A 77 -9.90 -4.92 -2.28
C ALA A 77 -10.18 -6.40 -2.57
N VAL A 78 -11.42 -6.86 -2.36
CA VAL A 78 -11.84 -8.24 -2.67
C VAL A 78 -11.71 -8.54 -4.16
N LEU A 79 -12.21 -7.67 -5.03
CA LEU A 79 -12.16 -7.89 -6.48
C LEU A 79 -10.72 -7.96 -6.99
N ILE A 80 -9.85 -7.05 -6.54
CA ILE A 80 -8.43 -7.09 -6.93
C ILE A 80 -7.76 -8.34 -6.34
N ARG A 81 -8.09 -8.73 -5.11
CA ARG A 81 -7.55 -9.93 -4.48
C ARG A 81 -7.88 -11.19 -5.30
N LEU A 82 -9.13 -11.36 -5.70
CA LEU A 82 -9.57 -12.46 -6.55
C LEU A 82 -8.89 -12.45 -7.93
N ALA A 83 -8.64 -11.27 -8.50
CA ALA A 83 -7.98 -11.14 -9.80
C ALA A 83 -6.47 -11.37 -9.75
N THR A 84 -5.80 -11.00 -8.66
CA THR A 84 -4.33 -10.88 -8.61
C THR A 84 -3.62 -11.92 -7.75
N GLY A 85 -4.32 -12.67 -6.91
CA GLY A 85 -3.65 -13.68 -6.09
C GLY A 85 -2.91 -13.13 -4.87
N SER A 86 -2.65 -11.82 -4.75
CA SER A 86 -1.76 -11.25 -3.73
C SER A 86 -2.44 -10.22 -2.84
N ALA A 87 -2.37 -10.43 -1.52
CA ALA A 87 -2.92 -9.52 -0.51
C ALA A 87 -2.22 -8.15 -0.57
N THR A 88 -0.91 -8.11 -0.81
CA THR A 88 -0.14 -6.87 -0.93
C THR A 88 -0.57 -6.07 -2.16
N VAL A 89 -0.71 -6.73 -3.31
CA VAL A 89 -1.15 -6.06 -4.55
C VAL A 89 -2.58 -5.55 -4.42
N ALA A 90 -3.47 -6.35 -3.83
CA ALA A 90 -4.85 -5.95 -3.56
C ALA A 90 -4.93 -4.74 -2.64
N THR A 91 -4.16 -4.72 -1.56
CA THR A 91 -4.12 -3.60 -0.61
C THR A 91 -3.64 -2.31 -1.26
N VAL A 92 -2.50 -2.36 -1.97
CA VAL A 92 -1.88 -1.16 -2.58
C VAL A 92 -2.77 -0.60 -3.69
N THR A 93 -3.33 -1.46 -4.53
CA THR A 93 -4.23 -1.06 -5.63
C THR A 93 -5.52 -0.45 -5.10
N ALA A 94 -6.19 -1.12 -4.15
CA ALA A 94 -7.43 -0.61 -3.56
C ALA A 94 -7.22 0.71 -2.82
N ALA A 95 -6.12 0.84 -2.07
CA ALA A 95 -5.76 2.10 -1.41
C ALA A 95 -5.52 3.23 -2.42
N GLY A 96 -4.85 2.95 -3.55
CA GLY A 96 -4.65 3.92 -4.63
C GLY A 96 -5.97 4.41 -5.25
N ILE A 97 -6.91 3.49 -5.47
CA ILE A 97 -8.24 3.79 -6.04
C ILE A 97 -9.12 4.58 -5.07
N ILE A 98 -9.10 4.23 -3.79
CA ILE A 98 -9.92 4.88 -2.75
C ILE A 98 -9.33 6.22 -2.29
N ALA A 99 -8.02 6.45 -2.49
CA ALA A 99 -7.35 7.65 -1.96
C ALA A 99 -8.07 8.97 -2.30
N PRO A 100 -8.57 9.22 -3.53
CA PRO A 100 -9.31 10.45 -3.84
C PRO A 100 -10.66 10.54 -3.09
N VAL A 101 -11.33 9.42 -2.88
CA VAL A 101 -12.65 9.34 -2.20
C VAL A 101 -12.52 9.48 -0.69
N ALA A 102 -11.36 9.08 -0.14
CA ALA A 102 -11.06 9.21 1.28
C ALA A 102 -10.58 10.62 1.69
N THR A 103 -10.44 11.54 0.73
CA THR A 103 -10.06 12.94 1.03
C THR A 103 -11.16 13.62 1.85
N GLY A 104 -10.78 14.23 2.98
CA GLY A 104 -11.71 14.92 3.88
C GLY A 104 -12.41 14.04 4.92
N LEU A 105 -12.18 12.73 4.94
CA LEU A 105 -12.65 11.87 6.03
C LEU A 105 -11.96 12.21 7.36
N ALA A 106 -12.69 12.10 8.47
CA ALA A 106 -12.09 12.21 9.79
C ALA A 106 -11.06 11.08 10.01
N PRO A 107 -9.99 11.28 10.80
CA PRO A 107 -8.94 10.29 11.00
C PRO A 107 -9.46 8.91 11.43
N ALA A 108 -10.49 8.86 12.28
CA ALA A 108 -11.13 7.62 12.71
C ALA A 108 -11.84 6.89 11.56
N GLN A 109 -12.55 7.62 10.68
CA GLN A 109 -13.21 7.03 9.52
C GLN A 109 -12.18 6.53 8.50
N LEU A 110 -11.11 7.29 8.28
CA LEU A 110 -10.01 6.86 7.42
C LEU A 110 -9.36 5.56 7.93
N ALA A 111 -9.12 5.46 9.23
CA ALA A 111 -8.58 4.24 9.84
C ALA A 111 -9.50 3.02 9.61
N LEU A 112 -10.82 3.20 9.74
CA LEU A 112 -11.79 2.15 9.46
C LEU A 112 -11.76 1.73 7.98
N VAL A 113 -11.62 2.68 7.04
CA VAL A 113 -11.50 2.38 5.61
C VAL A 113 -10.23 1.59 5.31
N VAL A 114 -9.11 1.95 5.94
CA VAL A 114 -7.85 1.20 5.81
C VAL A 114 -8.00 -0.22 6.35
N LEU A 115 -8.66 -0.40 7.50
CA LEU A 115 -8.95 -1.72 8.06
C LEU A 115 -9.87 -2.53 7.14
N ALA A 116 -10.89 -1.91 6.55
CA ALA A 116 -11.79 -2.57 5.61
C ALA A 116 -11.05 -3.05 4.35
N ILE A 117 -10.14 -2.24 3.80
CA ILE A 117 -9.28 -2.63 2.68
C ILE A 117 -8.38 -3.80 3.07
N GLY A 118 -7.75 -3.75 4.25
CA GLY A 118 -6.91 -4.83 4.77
C GLY A 118 -7.67 -6.13 5.00
N ALA A 119 -8.90 -6.06 5.50
CA ALA A 119 -9.76 -7.23 5.65
C ALA A 119 -10.17 -7.82 4.29
N GLY A 120 -10.50 -6.97 3.30
CA GLY A 120 -10.87 -7.41 1.96
C GLY A 120 -9.71 -8.02 1.16
N SER A 121 -8.48 -7.55 1.38
CA SER A 121 -7.30 -8.08 0.67
C SER A 121 -6.92 -9.51 1.09
N LEU A 122 -7.48 -10.02 2.19
CA LEU A 122 -7.32 -11.40 2.66
C LEU A 122 -8.54 -12.29 2.33
N PHE A 123 -9.51 -11.76 1.59
CA PHE A 123 -10.69 -12.52 1.23
C PHE A 123 -10.33 -13.72 0.35
N PHE A 124 -10.91 -14.89 0.66
CA PHE A 124 -10.62 -16.17 0.00
C PHE A 124 -9.14 -16.59 0.01
N SER A 125 -8.35 -16.16 1.01
CA SER A 125 -6.95 -16.57 1.16
C SER A 125 -6.70 -18.07 1.09
N HIS A 126 -7.63 -18.95 1.50
CA HIS A 126 -7.44 -20.39 1.38
C HIS A 126 -7.24 -20.86 -0.08
N VAL A 127 -7.93 -20.23 -1.05
CA VAL A 127 -7.84 -20.62 -2.47
C VAL A 127 -6.75 -19.84 -3.20
N ASN A 128 -6.36 -18.69 -2.63
CA ASN A 128 -5.61 -17.65 -3.32
C ASN A 128 -4.21 -17.38 -2.74
N ASP A 129 -3.98 -17.70 -1.46
CA ASP A 129 -2.64 -17.87 -0.88
C ASP A 129 -2.31 -19.37 -0.90
N ALA A 130 -1.64 -19.81 -1.96
CA ALA A 130 -1.01 -21.12 -2.04
C ALA A 130 0.44 -21.05 -1.54
#